data_AF-A0A1C3IMV8-F1
#
_entry.id   AF-A0A1C3IMV8-F1
#
_cell.length_a   1.000
_cell.length_b   1.000
_cell.length_c   1.000
_cell.angle_alpha   90.00
_cell.angle_beta   90.00
_cell.angle_gamma   90.00
#
_symmetry.space_group_name_H-M   'P 1'
#
loop_
_entity.id
_entity.type
_entity.pdbx_description
1 polymer ?
#
loop_
_entity_poly.entity_id
_entity_poly.type
_entity_poly.pdbx_seq_one_letter_code
_entity_poly.pdbx_strand_id
1 'polypeptide(L)'
;MKWLVLSLLPFTLVGCFDGNKNTAQLCESNPWLQCEKLNMNDGQCRVARTDLVWHRFEAKEKPSDTNKIKEFELVSAYKKCLELAAQIETIDQSKLQERRFISLMNSIEESERIVDELSRSNTPETLYFMWSQTGDTNARRSFLQLEGTEALNTAEMQYALATFYTTRDHEKTLKLLNNALTLSNGSKVNTEIFKSMASINHSLGHMEKAYVWAMVAKEFDVPIASEAELTVLYRFDESTYEQLNQDADNIVEAIEDEVYSSSIVPRY
;
A
#
# COMPACT_ATOMS: atom_id res chain seq x y z
N MET A 1 -11.42 10.14 74.07
CA MET A 1 -10.60 11.27 73.57
C MET A 1 -9.14 10.89 73.79
N LYS A 2 -8.20 10.82 72.84
CA LYS A 2 -8.04 11.28 71.45
C LYS A 2 -7.07 10.28 70.78
N TRP A 3 -7.53 9.52 69.78
CA TRP A 3 -7.26 9.69 68.33
C TRP A 3 -5.86 9.22 67.88
N LEU A 4 -5.83 7.98 67.36
CA LEU A 4 -4.81 7.44 66.47
C LEU A 4 -4.85 8.22 65.15
N VAL A 5 -3.72 8.82 64.76
CA VAL A 5 -3.54 9.42 63.43
C VAL A 5 -2.93 8.34 62.54
N LEU A 6 -3.78 7.73 61.70
CA LEU A 6 -3.37 6.85 60.62
C LEU A 6 -2.88 7.73 59.46
N SER A 7 -1.57 7.76 59.23
CA SER A 7 -0.96 8.45 58.09
C SER A 7 -1.24 7.64 56.83
N LEU A 8 -2.19 8.12 56.01
CA LEU A 8 -2.35 7.67 54.62
C LEU A 8 -1.26 8.34 53.77
N LEU A 9 -0.31 7.55 53.26
CA LEU A 9 0.54 7.94 52.16
C LEU A 9 -0.33 8.13 50.90
N PRO A 10 -0.29 9.29 50.23
CA PRO A 10 -0.89 9.41 48.91
C PRO A 10 0.02 8.69 47.91
N PHE A 11 -0.47 7.60 47.33
CA PHE A 11 0.07 7.07 46.08
C PHE A 11 -0.13 8.14 45.01
N THR A 12 0.94 8.87 44.68
CA THR A 12 0.97 9.68 43.47
C THR A 12 0.96 8.72 42.28
N LEU A 13 -0.18 8.64 41.60
CA LEU A 13 -0.27 8.06 40.26
C LEU A 13 0.65 8.85 39.35
N VAL A 14 1.84 8.32 39.10
CA VAL A 14 2.68 8.78 38.00
C VAL A 14 1.97 8.33 36.73
N GLY A 15 1.18 9.23 36.15
CA GLY A 15 0.66 9.05 34.80
C GLY A 15 1.85 8.94 33.85
N CYS A 16 1.81 7.94 32.98
CA CYS A 16 2.75 7.78 31.88
C CYS A 16 2.51 8.92 30.87
N PHE A 17 3.04 10.11 31.17
CA PHE A 17 3.21 11.18 30.18
C PHE A 17 4.38 10.76 29.30
N ASP A 18 4.11 9.81 28.42
CA ASP A 18 5.02 9.46 27.35
C ASP A 18 5.21 10.69 26.44
N GLY A 19 6.45 10.98 26.09
CA GLY A 19 6.90 12.18 25.38
C GLY A 19 6.49 12.25 23.91
N ASN A 20 5.33 11.68 23.55
CA ASN A 20 4.80 11.72 22.20
C ASN A 20 4.25 13.13 21.94
N LYS A 21 5.03 13.95 21.24
CA LYS A 21 4.54 15.21 20.66
C LYS A 21 3.25 14.91 19.91
N ASN A 22 2.14 15.53 20.28
CA ASN A 22 0.92 15.35 19.50
C ASN A 22 1.04 16.13 18.18
N THR A 23 0.31 15.71 17.13
CA THR A 23 0.42 16.30 15.77
C THR A 23 0.23 17.82 15.76
N ALA A 24 -0.58 18.37 16.68
CA ALA A 24 -0.77 19.82 16.80
C ALA A 24 0.50 20.53 17.25
N GLN A 25 1.18 20.04 18.30
CA GLN A 25 2.47 20.57 18.75
C GLN A 25 3.54 20.47 17.67
N LEU A 26 3.53 19.37 16.90
CA LEU A 26 4.46 19.18 15.79
C LEU A 26 4.26 20.27 14.71
N CYS A 27 3.01 20.52 14.32
CA CYS A 27 2.65 21.56 13.35
C CYS A 27 2.99 22.98 13.84
N GLU A 28 2.68 23.30 15.11
CA GLU A 28 3.01 24.61 15.70
C GLU A 28 4.51 24.87 15.72
N SER A 29 5.31 23.83 15.98
CA SER A 29 6.77 23.93 16.04
C SER A 29 7.44 23.92 14.66
N ASN A 30 6.72 23.56 13.60
CA ASN A 30 7.27 23.33 12.26
C ASN A 30 6.37 23.87 11.15
N PRO A 31 6.36 25.20 10.90
CA PRO A 31 5.52 25.81 9.86
C PRO A 31 5.77 25.27 8.45
N TRP A 32 6.96 24.73 8.18
CA TRP A 32 7.32 24.13 6.89
C TRP A 32 6.55 22.84 6.58
N LEU A 33 5.87 22.22 7.56
CA LEU A 33 4.95 21.08 7.33
C LEU A 33 3.66 21.49 6.62
N GLN A 34 3.38 22.80 6.54
CA GLN A 34 2.22 23.40 5.88
C GLN A 34 0.89 22.85 6.42
N CYS A 35 0.80 22.61 7.73
CA CYS A 35 -0.39 22.06 8.36
C CYS A 35 -1.62 22.96 8.20
N GLU A 36 -1.43 24.27 7.99
CA GLU A 36 -2.50 25.22 7.68
C GLU A 36 -3.29 24.84 6.41
N LYS A 37 -2.67 24.10 5.48
CA LYS A 37 -3.32 23.61 4.26
C LYS A 37 -4.15 22.33 4.46
N LEU A 38 -4.13 21.72 5.66
CA LEU A 38 -4.63 20.37 5.91
C LEU A 38 -5.87 20.32 6.83
N ASN A 39 -6.58 21.43 7.03
CA ASN A 39 -7.81 21.50 7.85
C ASN A 39 -7.68 20.74 9.19
N MET A 40 -6.68 21.10 10.00
CA MET A 40 -6.24 20.34 11.19
C MET A 40 -7.34 20.11 12.25
N ASN A 41 -8.37 20.96 12.29
CA ASN A 41 -9.43 20.92 13.30
C ASN A 41 -10.64 20.08 12.88
N ASP A 42 -10.59 19.41 11.74
CA ASP A 42 -11.62 18.48 11.32
C ASP A 42 -11.31 17.06 11.84
N GLY A 43 -12.33 16.41 12.39
CA GLY A 43 -12.25 15.00 12.78
C GLY A 43 -12.23 14.07 11.57
N GLN A 44 -12.83 14.48 10.45
CA GLN A 44 -12.75 13.75 9.19
C GLN A 44 -11.31 13.76 8.67
N CYS A 45 -10.90 12.64 8.07
CA CYS A 45 -9.57 12.45 7.48
C CYS A 45 -8.39 12.61 8.46
N ARG A 46 -8.64 12.54 9.78
CA ARG A 46 -7.61 12.69 10.82
C ARG A 46 -6.42 11.74 10.64
N VAL A 47 -6.68 10.47 10.29
CA VAL A 47 -5.62 9.45 10.13
C VAL A 47 -4.74 9.80 8.93
N ALA A 48 -5.30 9.85 7.72
CA ALA A 48 -4.56 10.20 6.50
C ALA A 48 -3.79 11.53 6.63
N ARG A 49 -4.39 12.53 7.27
CA ARG A 49 -3.72 13.80 7.57
C ARG A 49 -2.53 13.64 8.51
N THR A 50 -2.70 12.87 9.57
CA THR A 50 -1.64 12.64 10.57
C THR A 50 -0.47 11.91 9.92
N ASP A 51 -0.74 10.87 9.14
CA ASP A 51 0.29 10.10 8.43
C ASP A 51 1.09 11.00 7.47
N LEU A 52 0.42 11.86 6.70
CA LEU A 52 1.07 12.83 5.82
C LEU A 52 1.98 13.79 6.58
N VAL A 53 1.52 14.34 7.71
CA VAL A 53 2.28 15.30 8.53
C VAL A 53 3.53 14.64 9.11
N TRP A 54 3.41 13.42 9.66
CA TRP A 54 4.54 12.70 10.22
C TRP A 54 5.53 12.25 9.16
N HIS A 55 5.05 11.77 8.02
CA HIS A 55 5.91 11.45 6.88
C HIS A 55 6.74 12.66 6.43
N ARG A 56 6.12 13.83 6.27
CA ARG A 56 6.84 15.08 5.95
C ARG A 56 7.91 15.40 6.99
N PHE A 57 7.59 15.19 8.27
CA PHE A 57 8.53 15.42 9.36
C PHE A 57 9.75 14.51 9.25
N GLU A 58 9.54 13.21 9.07
CA GLU A 58 10.60 12.20 9.00
C GLU A 58 11.42 12.31 7.70
N ALA A 59 10.77 12.57 6.57
CA ALA A 59 11.40 12.69 5.26
C ALA A 59 12.32 13.92 5.14
N LYS A 60 12.15 14.92 6.00
CA LYS A 60 12.97 16.13 6.00
C LYS A 60 14.46 15.86 6.20
N GLU A 61 14.77 14.91 7.09
CA GLU A 61 16.15 14.52 7.39
C GLU A 61 16.76 13.62 6.30
N LYS A 62 15.92 12.99 5.46
CA LYS A 62 16.35 12.08 4.39
C LYS A 62 15.59 12.33 3.08
N PRO A 63 15.87 13.44 2.36
CA PRO A 63 15.23 13.68 1.08
C PRO A 63 15.61 12.58 0.06
N SER A 64 14.61 11.90 -0.51
CA SER A 64 14.79 10.90 -1.56
C SER A 64 13.57 10.84 -2.46
N ASP A 65 13.72 10.31 -3.67
CA ASP A 65 12.60 10.11 -4.59
C ASP A 65 11.58 9.13 -4.00
N THR A 66 12.03 8.07 -3.32
CA THR A 66 11.16 7.13 -2.61
C THR A 66 10.30 7.85 -1.56
N ASN A 67 10.88 8.77 -0.79
CA ASN A 67 10.12 9.55 0.20
C ASN A 67 9.14 10.53 -0.47
N LYS A 68 9.46 11.08 -1.65
CA LYS A 68 8.51 11.91 -2.40
C LYS A 68 7.36 11.10 -2.99
N ILE A 69 7.66 9.93 -3.57
CA ILE A 69 6.64 8.99 -4.03
C ILE A 69 5.72 8.61 -2.88
N LYS A 70 6.30 8.32 -1.70
CA LYS A 70 5.50 8.03 -0.50
C LYS A 70 4.65 9.23 -0.05
N GLU A 71 5.18 10.45 -0.13
CA GLU A 71 4.40 11.65 0.16
C GLU A 71 3.21 11.77 -0.80
N PHE A 72 3.41 11.51 -2.10
CA PHE A 72 2.32 11.53 -3.09
C PHE A 72 1.21 10.52 -2.75
N GLU A 73 1.56 9.30 -2.32
CA GLU A 73 0.58 8.31 -1.86
C GLU A 73 -0.25 8.82 -0.69
N LEU A 74 0.39 9.45 0.30
CA LEU A 74 -0.27 9.98 1.49
C LEU A 74 -1.14 11.20 1.16
N VAL A 75 -0.67 12.08 0.27
CA VAL A 75 -1.47 13.18 -0.28
C VAL A 75 -2.69 12.63 -1.02
N SER A 76 -2.52 11.59 -1.84
CA SER A 76 -3.62 10.94 -2.58
C SER A 76 -4.65 10.29 -1.65
N ALA A 77 -4.20 9.64 -0.57
CA ALA A 77 -5.08 9.08 0.44
C ALA A 77 -5.87 10.17 1.18
N TYR A 78 -5.21 11.28 1.54
CA TYR A 78 -5.87 12.43 2.15
C TYR A 78 -6.88 13.08 1.20
N LYS A 79 -6.50 13.29 -0.06
CA LYS A 79 -7.39 13.80 -1.13
C LYS A 79 -8.66 12.95 -1.27
N LYS A 80 -8.49 11.63 -1.41
CA LYS A 80 -9.62 10.68 -1.52
C LYS A 80 -10.55 10.76 -0.31
N CYS A 81 -9.98 10.89 0.89
CA CYS A 81 -10.80 11.08 2.09
C CYS A 81 -11.59 12.39 2.05
N LEU A 82 -10.96 13.50 1.62
CA LEU A 82 -11.64 14.79 1.48
C LEU A 82 -12.76 14.76 0.43
N GLU A 83 -12.57 14.07 -0.69
CA GLU A 83 -13.60 13.89 -1.72
C GLU A 83 -14.85 13.18 -1.17
N LEU A 84 -14.66 12.21 -0.27
CA LEU A 84 -15.76 11.54 0.44
C LEU A 84 -16.36 12.45 1.52
N ALA A 85 -15.52 13.11 2.32
CA ALA A 85 -15.97 13.99 3.40
C ALA A 85 -16.69 15.25 2.91
N ALA A 86 -16.41 15.69 1.68
CA ALA A 86 -17.09 16.82 1.03
C ALA A 86 -18.54 16.50 0.64
N GLN A 87 -18.91 15.21 0.52
CA GLN A 87 -20.28 14.78 0.23
C GLN A 87 -21.19 14.81 1.46
N ILE A 88 -20.64 15.05 2.66
CA ILE A 88 -21.40 15.12 3.89
C ILE A 88 -22.08 16.49 3.98
N GLU A 89 -23.41 16.51 3.84
CA GLU A 89 -24.21 17.71 4.08
C GLU A 89 -24.16 18.12 5.56
N THR A 90 -23.83 19.38 5.80
CA THR A 90 -23.87 19.96 7.15
C THR A 90 -25.03 20.94 7.22
N ILE A 91 -25.92 20.76 8.21
CA ILE A 91 -27.13 21.59 8.37
C ILE A 91 -26.77 23.07 8.58
N ASP A 92 -25.70 23.38 9.32
CA ASP A 92 -25.30 24.77 9.67
C ASP A 92 -23.76 25.01 9.65
N GLN A 93 -22.98 24.26 8.86
CA GLN A 93 -21.50 24.36 8.88
C GLN A 93 -20.88 24.70 7.52
N SER A 94 -21.41 25.70 6.83
CA SER A 94 -20.88 26.17 5.52
C SER A 94 -19.37 26.48 5.55
N LYS A 95 -18.86 27.09 6.62
CA LYS A 95 -17.42 27.35 6.81
C LYS A 95 -16.57 26.07 6.90
N LEU A 96 -17.13 24.97 7.41
CA LEU A 96 -16.43 23.68 7.45
C LEU A 96 -16.35 23.08 6.06
N GLN A 97 -17.44 23.13 5.30
CA GLN A 97 -17.47 22.68 3.91
C GLN A 97 -16.49 23.47 3.04
N GLU A 98 -16.43 24.80 3.21
CA GLU A 98 -15.46 25.67 2.56
C GLU A 98 -14.01 25.23 2.86
N ARG A 99 -13.66 24.99 4.14
CA ARG A 99 -12.31 24.52 4.52
C ARG A 99 -11.95 23.16 3.95
N ARG A 100 -12.92 22.23 3.88
CA ARG A 100 -12.73 20.92 3.23
C ARG A 100 -12.42 21.08 1.75
N PHE A 101 -13.17 21.94 1.06
CA PHE A 101 -12.93 22.23 -0.35
C PHE A 101 -11.56 22.88 -0.59
N ILE A 102 -11.18 23.88 0.23
CA ILE A 102 -9.84 24.50 0.14
C ILE A 102 -8.73 23.47 0.36
N SER A 103 -8.87 22.58 1.34
CA SER A 103 -7.86 21.55 1.61
C SER A 103 -7.79 20.50 0.50
N LEU A 104 -8.92 20.23 -0.16
CA LEU A 104 -8.98 19.36 -1.34
C LEU A 104 -8.19 19.99 -2.49
N MET A 105 -8.42 21.27 -2.78
CA MET A 105 -7.66 22.00 -3.79
C MET A 105 -6.16 22.03 -3.46
N ASN A 106 -5.79 22.32 -2.22
CA ASN A 106 -4.40 22.27 -1.77
C ASN A 106 -3.78 20.87 -2.01
N SER A 107 -4.51 19.79 -1.73
CA SER A 107 -3.99 18.42 -1.95
C SER A 107 -3.78 18.08 -3.42
N ILE A 108 -4.56 18.68 -4.33
CA ILE A 108 -4.35 18.57 -5.79
C ILE A 108 -3.06 19.29 -6.17
N GLU A 109 -2.90 20.55 -5.75
CA GLU A 109 -1.69 21.35 -6.01
C GLU A 109 -0.42 20.68 -5.45
N GLU A 110 -0.49 20.09 -4.26
CA GLU A 110 0.64 19.36 -3.68
C GLU A 110 0.98 18.09 -4.48
N SER A 111 -0.02 17.40 -5.03
CA SER A 111 0.20 16.25 -5.91
C SER A 111 0.94 16.66 -7.18
N GLU A 112 0.53 17.77 -7.80
CA GLU A 112 1.16 18.35 -8.99
C GLU A 112 2.60 18.78 -8.71
N ARG A 113 2.85 19.46 -7.57
CA ARG A 113 4.21 19.82 -7.14
C ARG A 113 5.13 18.60 -7.04
N ILE A 114 4.67 17.53 -6.41
CA ILE A 114 5.49 16.32 -6.23
C ILE A 114 5.82 15.68 -7.58
N VAL A 115 4.85 15.61 -8.49
CA VAL A 115 5.05 15.11 -9.86
C VAL A 115 6.08 15.96 -10.60
N ASP A 116 5.98 17.29 -10.52
CA ASP A 116 6.92 18.21 -11.16
C ASP A 116 8.34 18.05 -10.59
N GLU A 117 8.48 17.84 -9.29
CA GLU A 117 9.77 17.57 -8.67
C GLU A 117 10.39 16.24 -9.09
N LEU A 118 9.56 15.20 -9.24
CA LEU A 118 9.99 13.86 -9.64
C LEU A 118 10.30 13.77 -11.14
N SER A 119 9.74 14.66 -11.98
CA SER A 119 9.94 14.68 -13.44
C SER A 119 11.41 14.74 -13.88
N ARG A 120 12.33 15.14 -13.00
CA ARG A 120 13.77 15.27 -13.26
C ARG A 120 14.57 14.02 -12.91
N SER A 121 13.96 13.05 -12.22
CA SER A 121 14.63 11.82 -11.82
C SER A 121 14.39 10.70 -12.82
N ASN A 122 15.39 9.82 -12.94
CA ASN A 122 15.37 8.63 -13.79
C ASN A 122 15.64 7.35 -13.00
N THR A 123 15.41 7.36 -11.68
CA THR A 123 15.44 6.13 -10.88
C THR A 123 14.34 5.18 -11.34
N PRO A 124 14.54 3.84 -11.27
CA PRO A 124 13.52 2.87 -11.63
C PRO A 124 12.15 3.16 -10.99
N GLU A 125 12.15 3.49 -9.70
CA GLU A 125 10.97 3.78 -8.90
C GLU A 125 10.25 5.03 -9.41
N THR A 126 11.01 6.10 -9.70
CA THR A 126 10.41 7.33 -10.25
C THR A 126 9.89 7.10 -11.67
N LEU A 127 10.61 6.37 -12.52
CA LEU A 127 10.15 6.08 -13.87
C LEU A 127 8.85 5.27 -13.85
N TYR A 128 8.76 4.27 -12.98
CA TYR A 128 7.52 3.49 -12.79
C TYR A 128 6.40 4.35 -12.19
N PHE A 129 6.69 5.18 -11.19
CA PHE A 129 5.73 6.11 -10.60
C PHE A 129 5.15 7.06 -11.66
N MET A 130 6.01 7.77 -12.40
CA MET A 130 5.58 8.72 -13.43
C MET A 130 4.74 8.03 -14.49
N TRP A 131 5.15 6.85 -14.95
CA TRP A 131 4.34 6.10 -15.89
C TRP A 131 2.98 5.66 -15.30
N SER A 132 2.97 5.03 -14.12
CA SER A 132 1.75 4.45 -13.54
C SER A 132 0.75 5.48 -13.03
N GLN A 133 1.22 6.62 -12.50
CA GLN A 133 0.37 7.64 -11.89
C GLN A 133 -0.04 8.75 -12.85
N THR A 134 0.83 9.13 -13.79
CA THR A 134 0.56 10.26 -14.71
C THR A 134 0.35 9.82 -16.16
N GLY A 135 0.65 8.56 -16.49
CA GLY A 135 0.59 8.07 -17.86
C GLY A 135 1.80 8.48 -18.70
N ASP A 136 2.90 8.91 -18.08
CA ASP A 136 4.09 9.38 -18.80
C ASP A 136 4.70 8.26 -19.67
N THR A 137 4.53 8.39 -20.99
CA THR A 137 5.02 7.41 -21.95
C THR A 137 6.54 7.45 -22.16
N ASN A 138 7.20 8.58 -21.86
CA ASN A 138 8.65 8.69 -21.88
C ASN A 138 9.26 8.01 -20.66
N ALA A 139 8.66 8.20 -19.48
CA ALA A 139 9.03 7.46 -18.28
C ALA A 139 8.87 5.96 -18.49
N ARG A 140 7.75 5.52 -19.08
CA ARG A 140 7.54 4.11 -19.47
C ARG A 140 8.65 3.59 -20.38
N ARG A 141 9.00 4.34 -21.44
CA ARG A 141 10.04 3.91 -22.38
C ARG A 141 11.38 3.76 -21.68
N SER A 142 11.73 4.71 -20.82
CA SER A 142 12.99 4.70 -20.07
C SER A 142 13.02 3.56 -19.04
N PHE A 143 11.91 3.30 -18.35
CA PHE A 143 11.77 2.16 -17.44
C PHE A 143 12.01 0.83 -18.16
N LEU A 144 11.39 0.62 -19.32
CA LEU A 144 11.55 -0.61 -20.11
C LEU A 144 12.96 -0.79 -20.68
N GLN A 145 13.72 0.30 -20.89
CA GLN A 145 15.13 0.20 -21.28
C GLN A 145 16.02 -0.36 -20.17
N LEU A 146 15.56 -0.36 -18.92
CA LEU A 146 16.27 -0.96 -17.78
C LEU A 146 16.02 -2.46 -17.66
N GLU A 147 15.12 -3.04 -18.48
CA GLU A 147 14.85 -4.47 -18.45
C GLU A 147 16.11 -5.30 -18.70
N GLY A 148 16.34 -6.29 -17.82
CA GLY A 148 17.53 -7.15 -17.85
C GLY A 148 18.75 -6.58 -17.13
N THR A 149 18.65 -5.37 -16.55
CA THR A 149 19.70 -4.79 -15.70
C THR A 149 19.42 -5.08 -14.22
N GLU A 150 20.46 -4.98 -13.38
CA GLU A 150 20.34 -5.08 -11.92
C GLU A 150 19.43 -3.99 -11.32
N ALA A 151 19.21 -2.87 -12.03
CA ALA A 151 18.35 -1.79 -11.55
C ALA A 151 16.88 -2.22 -11.39
N LEU A 152 16.44 -3.26 -12.10
CA LEU A 152 15.09 -3.83 -11.93
C LEU A 152 15.08 -5.13 -11.12
N ASN A 153 16.20 -5.50 -10.50
CA ASN A 153 16.33 -6.75 -9.74
C ASN A 153 15.89 -6.57 -8.26
N THR A 154 14.70 -5.99 -8.07
CA THR A 154 14.02 -5.90 -6.78
C THR A 154 12.60 -6.42 -6.90
N ALA A 155 11.99 -6.81 -5.78
CA ALA A 155 10.62 -7.32 -5.77
C ALA A 155 9.64 -6.33 -6.41
N GLU A 156 9.73 -5.06 -6.02
CA GLU A 156 8.88 -3.98 -6.51
C GLU A 156 9.07 -3.73 -8.00
N MET A 157 10.32 -3.74 -8.49
CA MET A 157 10.60 -3.47 -9.90
C MET A 157 10.25 -4.65 -10.80
N GLN A 158 10.40 -5.89 -10.34
CA GLN A 158 9.90 -7.06 -11.05
C GLN A 158 8.37 -7.03 -11.15
N TYR A 159 7.66 -6.67 -10.07
CA TYR A 159 6.21 -6.48 -10.10
C TYR A 159 5.81 -5.33 -11.05
N ALA A 160 6.49 -4.18 -10.97
CA ALA A 160 6.27 -3.05 -11.86
C ALA A 160 6.41 -3.45 -13.34
N LEU A 161 7.44 -4.22 -13.69
CA LEU A 161 7.64 -4.74 -15.03
C LEU A 161 6.52 -5.73 -15.42
N ALA A 162 6.06 -6.56 -14.48
CA ALA A 162 4.96 -7.48 -14.72
C ALA A 162 3.68 -6.74 -15.13
N THR A 163 3.37 -5.59 -14.50
CA THR A 163 2.17 -4.79 -14.86
C THR A 163 2.17 -4.33 -16.33
N PHE A 164 3.35 -4.14 -16.94
CA PHE A 164 3.45 -3.83 -18.37
C PHE A 164 3.04 -5.03 -19.25
N TYR A 165 3.47 -6.22 -18.86
CA TYR A 165 3.30 -7.44 -19.64
C TYR A 165 1.98 -8.14 -19.41
N THR A 166 1.22 -7.80 -18.35
CA THR A 166 -0.03 -8.49 -17.97
C THR A 166 -1.01 -8.68 -19.12
N THR A 167 -1.10 -7.74 -20.06
CA THR A 167 -2.01 -7.80 -21.22
C THR A 167 -1.31 -8.10 -22.55
N ARG A 168 0.00 -8.37 -22.53
CA ARG A 168 0.86 -8.51 -23.71
C ARG A 168 1.53 -9.87 -23.80
N ASP A 169 1.96 -10.40 -22.66
CA ASP A 169 2.72 -11.64 -22.54
C ASP A 169 2.46 -12.25 -21.16
N HIS A 170 1.50 -13.18 -21.11
CA HIS A 170 1.08 -13.84 -19.88
C HIS A 170 2.18 -14.69 -19.25
N GLU A 171 2.93 -15.45 -20.05
CA GLU A 171 3.99 -16.32 -19.54
C GLU A 171 5.12 -15.48 -18.92
N LYS A 172 5.54 -14.41 -19.61
CA LYS A 172 6.52 -13.47 -19.06
C LYS A 172 6.02 -12.80 -17.80
N THR A 173 4.74 -12.43 -17.75
CA THR A 173 4.13 -11.86 -16.55
C THR A 173 4.23 -12.83 -15.38
N LEU A 174 3.84 -14.10 -15.56
CA LEU A 174 3.98 -15.11 -14.51
C LEU A 174 5.43 -15.25 -14.04
N LYS A 175 6.40 -15.26 -14.95
CA LYS A 175 7.83 -15.31 -14.59
C LYS A 175 8.24 -14.11 -13.72
N LEU A 176 7.86 -12.90 -14.12
CA LEU A 176 8.18 -11.67 -13.39
C LEU A 176 7.51 -11.64 -12.00
N LEU A 177 6.24 -12.07 -11.91
CA LEU A 177 5.53 -12.16 -10.64
C LEU A 177 6.16 -13.20 -9.69
N ASN A 178 6.58 -14.36 -10.21
CA ASN A 178 7.31 -15.37 -9.42
C ASN A 178 8.65 -14.83 -8.92
N ASN A 179 9.39 -14.12 -9.78
CA ASN A 179 10.63 -13.45 -9.39
C ASN A 179 10.39 -12.39 -8.31
N ALA A 180 9.32 -11.60 -8.44
CA ALA A 180 8.97 -10.60 -7.45
C ALA A 180 8.71 -11.21 -6.06
N LEU A 181 7.98 -12.33 -5.99
CA LEU A 181 7.79 -13.07 -4.74
C LEU A 181 9.10 -13.61 -4.17
N THR A 182 9.93 -14.23 -5.02
CA THR A 182 11.25 -14.77 -4.60
C THR A 182 12.17 -13.67 -4.05
N LEU A 183 12.13 -12.47 -4.61
CA LEU A 183 12.90 -11.31 -4.14
C LEU A 183 12.29 -10.63 -2.92
N SER A 184 11.06 -10.96 -2.54
CA SER A 184 10.37 -10.34 -1.40
C SER A 184 10.79 -10.95 -0.04
N ASN A 185 11.57 -12.04 -0.02
CA ASN A 185 12.03 -12.72 1.19
C ASN A 185 12.69 -11.71 2.17
N GLY A 186 12.06 -11.42 3.30
CA GLY A 186 12.53 -10.43 4.29
C GLY A 186 11.76 -9.11 4.32
N SER A 187 10.76 -8.93 3.44
CA SER A 187 9.99 -7.71 3.28
C SER A 187 8.50 -7.99 3.15
N LYS A 188 7.67 -6.94 3.31
CA LYS A 188 6.22 -7.07 3.12
C LYS A 188 5.90 -7.41 1.66
N VAL A 189 5.39 -8.61 1.44
CA VAL A 189 4.98 -9.12 0.12
C VAL A 189 3.86 -8.27 -0.48
N ASN A 190 3.94 -8.01 -1.78
CA ASN A 190 2.86 -7.37 -2.53
C ASN A 190 1.75 -8.40 -2.84
N THR A 191 0.67 -8.35 -2.07
CA THR A 191 -0.44 -9.32 -2.15
C THR A 191 -1.26 -9.22 -3.44
N GLU A 192 -1.15 -8.14 -4.21
CA GLU A 192 -1.78 -8.03 -5.54
C GLU A 192 -1.20 -9.02 -6.56
N ILE A 193 0.00 -9.53 -6.30
CA ILE A 193 0.62 -10.60 -7.11
C ILE A 193 -0.30 -11.81 -7.18
N PHE A 194 -0.92 -12.22 -6.07
CA PHE A 194 -1.71 -13.46 -6.00
C PHE A 194 -2.95 -13.41 -6.90
N LYS A 195 -3.69 -12.28 -6.86
CA LYS A 195 -4.80 -12.01 -7.77
C LYS A 195 -4.37 -12.04 -9.24
N SER A 196 -3.24 -11.40 -9.55
CA SER A 196 -2.72 -11.36 -10.91
C SER A 196 -2.35 -12.76 -11.40
N MET A 197 -1.65 -13.55 -10.58
CA MET A 197 -1.31 -14.93 -10.90
C MET A 197 -2.55 -15.82 -11.09
N ALA A 198 -3.56 -15.70 -10.23
CA ALA A 198 -4.82 -16.43 -10.38
C ALA A 198 -5.51 -16.10 -11.71
N SER A 199 -5.66 -14.80 -12.01
CA SER A 199 -6.32 -14.33 -13.24
C SER A 199 -5.56 -14.73 -14.51
N ILE A 200 -4.23 -14.63 -14.51
CA ILE A 200 -3.40 -14.99 -15.67
C ILE A 200 -3.42 -16.50 -15.90
N ASN A 201 -3.28 -17.32 -14.85
CA ASN A 201 -3.36 -18.78 -14.99
C ASN A 201 -4.75 -19.20 -15.50
N HIS A 202 -5.83 -18.58 -15.00
CA HIS A 202 -7.17 -18.83 -15.50
C HIS A 202 -7.26 -18.51 -17.00
N SER A 203 -6.75 -17.34 -17.41
CA SER A 203 -6.75 -16.91 -18.81
C SER A 203 -5.93 -17.81 -19.73
N LEU A 204 -4.90 -18.48 -19.20
CA LEU A 204 -4.08 -19.47 -19.92
C LEU A 204 -4.70 -20.87 -19.94
N GLY A 205 -5.80 -21.11 -19.23
CA GLY A 205 -6.40 -22.45 -19.11
C GLY A 205 -5.79 -23.32 -18.00
N HIS A 206 -4.85 -22.79 -17.20
CA HIS A 206 -4.23 -23.49 -16.07
C HIS A 206 -5.14 -23.43 -14.84
N MET A 207 -6.25 -24.17 -14.86
CA MET A 207 -7.33 -24.03 -13.88
C MET A 207 -6.88 -24.36 -12.44
N GLU A 208 -6.08 -25.40 -12.27
CA GLU A 208 -5.55 -25.85 -10.98
C GLU A 208 -4.69 -24.74 -10.35
N LYS A 209 -3.74 -24.20 -11.12
CA LYS A 209 -2.89 -23.08 -10.67
C LYS A 209 -3.70 -21.83 -10.39
N ALA A 210 -4.73 -21.57 -11.19
CA ALA A 210 -5.60 -20.42 -10.98
C ALA A 210 -6.36 -20.52 -9.64
N TYR A 211 -6.86 -21.71 -9.30
CA TYR A 211 -7.50 -21.97 -8.01
C TYR A 211 -6.50 -21.87 -6.85
N VAL A 212 -5.33 -22.51 -6.95
CA VAL A 212 -4.27 -22.45 -5.92
C VAL A 212 -3.92 -20.99 -5.60
N TRP A 213 -3.66 -20.16 -6.61
CA TRP A 213 -3.34 -18.74 -6.39
C TRP A 213 -4.52 -17.93 -5.85
N ALA A 214 -5.76 -18.33 -6.13
CA ALA A 214 -6.93 -17.71 -5.50
C ALA A 214 -6.98 -18.04 -4.00
N MET A 215 -6.67 -19.28 -3.62
CA MET A 215 -6.60 -19.69 -2.22
C MET A 215 -5.45 -19.02 -1.47
N VAL A 216 -4.26 -18.91 -2.08
CA VAL A 216 -3.16 -18.11 -1.52
C VAL A 216 -3.62 -16.65 -1.32
N ALA A 217 -4.28 -16.05 -2.30
CA ALA A 217 -4.79 -14.68 -2.15
C ALA A 217 -5.75 -14.55 -0.94
N LYS A 218 -6.64 -15.52 -0.76
CA LYS A 218 -7.60 -15.56 0.36
C LYS A 218 -6.90 -15.55 1.72
N GLU A 219 -5.86 -16.35 1.91
CA GLU A 219 -5.12 -16.43 3.18
C GLU A 219 -4.40 -15.12 3.51
N PHE A 220 -4.01 -14.34 2.50
CA PHE A 220 -3.44 -12.99 2.67
C PHE A 220 -4.51 -11.88 2.72
N ASP A 221 -5.75 -12.20 3.12
CA ASP A 221 -6.90 -11.29 3.22
C ASP A 221 -7.25 -10.53 1.93
N VAL A 222 -6.84 -11.07 0.78
CA VAL A 222 -7.11 -10.45 -0.51
C VAL A 222 -8.54 -10.81 -0.95
N PRO A 223 -9.43 -9.83 -1.22
CA PRO A 223 -10.80 -10.15 -1.61
C PRO A 223 -10.87 -10.95 -2.91
N ILE A 224 -11.48 -12.13 -2.85
CA ILE A 224 -11.72 -13.04 -3.97
C ILE A 224 -13.20 -13.49 -3.97
N ALA A 225 -13.59 -14.25 -5.00
CA ALA A 225 -14.90 -14.91 -5.02
C ALA A 225 -15.03 -15.89 -3.85
N SER A 226 -16.26 -16.12 -3.38
CA SER A 226 -16.53 -17.08 -2.31
C SER A 226 -16.21 -18.52 -2.73
N GLU A 227 -15.95 -19.41 -1.77
CA GLU A 227 -15.68 -20.82 -2.05
C GLU A 227 -16.77 -21.49 -2.89
N ALA A 228 -18.04 -21.18 -2.61
CA ALA A 228 -19.16 -21.71 -3.38
C ALA A 228 -19.10 -21.26 -4.86
N GLU A 229 -18.73 -20.00 -5.12
CA GLU A 229 -18.56 -19.48 -6.48
C GLU A 229 -17.36 -20.12 -7.18
N LEU A 230 -16.23 -20.28 -6.46
CA LEU A 230 -15.05 -20.96 -6.99
C LEU A 230 -15.34 -22.42 -7.33
N THR A 231 -16.11 -23.13 -6.49
CA THR A 231 -16.49 -24.52 -6.74
C THR A 231 -17.33 -24.66 -8.01
N VAL A 232 -18.25 -23.72 -8.25
CA VAL A 232 -19.07 -23.67 -9.47
C VAL A 232 -18.24 -23.32 -10.70
N LEU A 233 -17.24 -22.46 -10.54
CA LEU A 233 -16.36 -22.00 -11.61
C LEU A 233 -15.41 -23.11 -12.07
N TYR A 234 -14.73 -23.77 -11.15
CA TYR A 234 -13.64 -24.71 -11.46
C TYR A 234 -14.11 -26.18 -11.58
N ARG A 235 -15.12 -26.59 -10.81
CA ARG A 235 -15.77 -27.92 -10.90
C ARG A 235 -14.82 -29.11 -10.82
N PHE A 236 -13.76 -29.02 -10.01
CA PHE A 236 -12.94 -30.16 -9.66
C PHE A 236 -13.71 -31.17 -8.80
N ASP A 237 -13.20 -32.40 -8.71
CA ASP A 237 -13.66 -33.35 -7.72
C ASP A 237 -13.13 -33.00 -6.31
N GLU A 238 -13.74 -33.60 -5.28
CA GLU A 238 -13.40 -33.33 -3.87
C GLU A 238 -11.93 -33.60 -3.55
N SER A 239 -11.36 -34.70 -4.06
CA SER A 239 -9.96 -35.05 -3.80
C SER A 239 -8.98 -34.07 -4.45
N THR A 240 -9.33 -33.55 -5.62
CA THR A 240 -8.55 -32.49 -6.28
C THR A 240 -8.62 -31.20 -5.47
N TYR A 241 -9.79 -30.80 -4.94
CA TYR A 241 -9.86 -29.61 -4.07
C TYR A 241 -9.01 -29.76 -2.81
N GLU A 242 -9.06 -30.92 -2.14
CA GLU A 242 -8.21 -31.19 -0.97
C GLU A 242 -6.73 -31.04 -1.31
N GLN A 243 -6.28 -31.62 -2.43
CA GLN A 243 -4.90 -31.48 -2.88
C GLN A 243 -4.53 -30.03 -3.20
N LEU A 244 -5.35 -29.30 -3.94
CA LEU A 244 -5.05 -27.92 -4.33
C LEU A 244 -5.03 -26.97 -3.13
N ASN A 245 -5.87 -27.20 -2.11
CA ASN A 245 -5.83 -26.44 -0.87
C ASN A 245 -4.55 -26.72 -0.09
N GLN A 246 -4.14 -27.99 0.04
CA GLN A 246 -2.86 -28.36 0.65
C GLN A 246 -1.68 -27.69 -0.07
N ASP A 247 -1.71 -27.65 -1.41
CA ASP A 247 -0.67 -27.02 -2.21
C ASP A 247 -0.67 -25.48 -2.07
N ALA A 248 -1.83 -24.86 -1.88
CA ALA A 248 -1.94 -23.45 -1.53
C ALA A 248 -1.35 -23.15 -0.14
N ASP A 249 -1.68 -23.97 0.86
CA ASP A 249 -1.16 -23.83 2.22
C ASP A 249 0.38 -23.91 2.24
N ASN A 250 0.95 -24.88 1.52
CA ASN A 250 2.41 -25.02 1.37
C ASN A 250 3.06 -23.76 0.74
N ILE A 251 2.37 -23.12 -0.20
CA ILE A 251 2.85 -21.86 -0.81
C ILE A 251 2.77 -20.72 0.19
N VAL A 252 1.66 -20.61 0.94
CA VAL A 252 1.47 -19.58 1.99
C VAL A 252 2.57 -19.70 3.03
N GLU A 253 2.79 -20.90 3.58
CA GLU A 253 3.85 -21.17 4.56
C GLU A 253 5.23 -20.74 4.02
N ALA A 254 5.57 -21.10 2.77
CA ALA A 254 6.85 -20.72 2.19
C ALA A 254 7.00 -19.20 1.98
N ILE A 255 5.91 -18.48 1.73
CA ILE A 255 5.91 -17.02 1.62
C ILE A 255 6.08 -16.38 3.00
N GLU A 256 5.34 -16.86 4.01
CA GLU A 256 5.42 -16.35 5.39
C GLU A 256 6.77 -16.64 6.04
N ASP A 257 7.37 -17.80 5.75
CA ASP A 257 8.69 -18.20 6.21
C ASP A 257 9.83 -17.56 5.39
N GLU A 258 9.51 -16.73 4.38
CA GLU A 258 10.47 -16.02 3.53
C GLU A 258 11.43 -16.96 2.77
N VAL A 259 10.97 -18.16 2.43
CA VAL A 259 11.73 -19.20 1.70
C VAL A 259 11.11 -19.52 0.34
N TYR A 260 10.18 -18.70 -0.13
CA TYR A 260 9.47 -18.92 -1.39
C TYR A 260 10.44 -19.04 -2.57
N SER A 261 10.17 -20.04 -3.42
CA SER A 261 10.79 -20.25 -4.73
C SER A 261 9.71 -20.75 -5.68
N SER A 262 9.75 -20.33 -6.94
CA SER A 262 8.79 -20.77 -7.97
C SER A 262 8.75 -22.30 -8.17
N SER A 263 9.77 -23.02 -7.70
CA SER A 263 9.82 -24.48 -7.72
C SER A 263 8.81 -25.16 -6.77
N ILE A 264 8.31 -24.44 -5.76
CA ILE A 264 7.30 -24.97 -4.84
C ILE A 264 5.92 -25.08 -5.49
N VAL A 265 5.67 -24.28 -6.53
CA VAL A 265 4.39 -24.30 -7.27
C VAL A 265 4.30 -25.58 -8.11
N PRO A 266 3.30 -26.45 -7.89
CA PRO A 266 3.18 -27.70 -8.62
C PRO A 266 2.92 -27.52 -10.13
N ARG A 267 3.20 -28.58 -10.90
CA ARG A 267 3.23 -28.51 -12.37
C ARG A 267 2.00 -29.01 -13.13
N TYR A 268 1.04 -29.64 -12.44
CA TYR A 268 -0.10 -30.45 -12.94
C TYR A 268 -0.27 -30.53 -14.47
#